data_AF-A0A509ELP7-F1
#
_entry.id   AF-A0A509ELP7-F1
#
_cell.length_a   1.000
_cell.length_b   1.000
_cell.length_c   1.000
_cell.angle_alpha   90.00
_cell.angle_beta   90.00
_cell.angle_gamma   90.00
#
_symmetry.space_group_name_H-M   'P 1'
#
loop_
_entity.id
_entity.type
_entity.pdbx_description
1 polymer ?
#
loop_
_entity_poly.entity_id
_entity_poly.type
_entity_poly.pdbx_seq_one_letter_code
_entity_poly.pdbx_strand_id
1 'polypeptide(L)'
;MMKPAFQPAPRPRPRISPEDAQQLAVATSDLGFTRPSSAPEARVEEPVHPTAEPMPAAASAVSTAQEPKVPLAPAAPAKGTALKFEVPDTVWTALRQEALNRRVTVKYLVLEALAAKGYNVDLSAVPEDGRRLR
;
A
#
# COMPACT_ATOMS: atom_id res chain seq x y z
N MET A 1 18.45 36.42 32.22
CA MET A 1 17.33 36.78 31.30
C MET A 1 16.46 35.54 31.12
N MET A 2 15.20 35.58 31.54
CA MET A 2 14.29 34.43 31.48
C MET A 2 13.72 34.27 30.06
N LYS A 3 13.71 33.04 29.52
CA LYS A 3 13.10 32.74 28.21
C LYS A 3 11.57 32.71 28.33
N PRO A 4 10.81 33.28 27.39
CA PRO A 4 9.35 33.17 27.41
C PRO A 4 8.93 31.72 27.17
N ALA A 5 7.95 31.26 27.95
CA ALA A 5 7.37 29.95 27.80
C ALA A 5 6.60 29.85 26.47
N PHE A 6 6.73 28.72 25.80
CA PHE A 6 6.00 28.43 24.57
C PHE A 6 4.49 28.43 24.84
N GLN A 7 3.73 29.16 24.02
CA GLN A 7 2.26 29.11 24.02
C GLN A 7 1.78 28.50 22.70
N PRO A 8 0.99 27.42 22.75
CA PRO A 8 0.42 26.84 21.54
C PRO A 8 -0.58 27.79 20.88
N ALA A 9 -0.72 27.67 19.56
CA ALA A 9 -1.65 28.49 18.80
C ALA A 9 -3.10 28.29 19.29
N PRO A 10 -3.92 29.35 19.28
CA PRO A 10 -5.32 29.26 19.67
C PRO A 10 -6.08 28.33 18.72
N ARG A 11 -6.98 27.52 19.29
CA ARG A 11 -7.81 26.61 18.49
C ARG A 11 -8.72 27.41 17.55
N PRO A 12 -8.95 26.91 16.33
CA PRO A 12 -9.93 27.51 15.43
C PRO A 12 -11.32 27.50 16.07
N ARG A 13 -12.04 28.61 15.94
CA ARG A 13 -13.42 28.72 16.43
C ARG A 13 -14.36 28.00 15.46
N PRO A 14 -15.33 27.20 15.95
CA PRO A 14 -16.36 26.63 15.10
C PRO A 14 -17.17 27.74 14.43
N ARG A 15 -17.57 27.52 13.18
CA ARG A 15 -18.37 28.47 12.39
C ARG A 15 -19.87 28.40 12.70
N ILE A 16 -20.32 27.29 13.28
CA ILE A 16 -21.73 27.03 13.61
C ILE A 16 -21.93 27.04 15.12
N SER A 17 -23.12 27.46 15.56
CA SER A 17 -23.51 27.37 16.95
C SER A 17 -23.71 25.90 17.37
N PRO A 18 -23.63 25.57 18.67
CA PRO A 18 -23.91 24.21 19.13
C PRO A 18 -25.35 23.78 18.85
N GLU A 19 -26.29 24.72 18.85
CA GLU A 19 -27.71 24.47 18.55
C GLU A 19 -27.91 24.10 17.07
N ASP A 20 -27.29 24.85 16.15
CA ASP A 20 -27.34 24.54 14.71
C ASP A 20 -26.71 23.18 14.41
N ALA A 21 -25.62 22.83 15.10
CA ALA A 21 -24.98 21.53 14.97
C ALA A 21 -25.91 20.38 15.37
N GLN A 22 -26.70 20.56 16.44
CA GLN A 22 -27.70 19.58 16.88
C GLN A 22 -28.85 19.47 15.88
N GLN A 23 -29.34 20.59 15.35
CA GLN A 23 -30.39 20.60 14.33
C GLN A 23 -29.97 19.83 13.07
N LEU A 24 -28.73 20.03 12.61
CA LEU A 24 -28.17 19.27 11.49
C LEU A 24 -28.04 17.78 11.80
N ALA A 25 -27.60 17.41 13.00
CA ALA A 25 -27.53 16.01 13.42
C ALA A 25 -28.92 15.33 13.45
N VAL A 26 -29.94 16.06 13.91
CA VAL A 26 -31.34 15.58 13.88
C VAL A 26 -31.83 15.44 12.43
N ALA A 27 -31.62 16.45 11.59
CA ALA A 27 -32.04 16.46 10.19
C ALA A 27 -31.37 15.36 9.34
N THR A 28 -30.15 14.94 9.71
CA THR A 28 -29.35 13.95 8.97
C THR A 28 -29.34 12.56 9.63
N SER A 29 -30.11 12.38 10.70
CA SER A 29 -30.15 11.12 11.45
C SER A 29 -30.61 9.92 10.60
N ASP A 30 -31.56 10.14 9.70
CA ASP A 30 -32.09 9.13 8.77
C ASP A 30 -31.05 8.65 7.73
N LEU A 31 -30.06 9.50 7.42
CA LEU A 31 -28.97 9.17 6.50
C LEU A 31 -27.88 8.30 7.16
N GLY A 32 -28.05 7.94 8.44
CA GLY A 32 -27.14 7.06 9.16
C GLY A 32 -25.85 7.72 9.66
N PHE A 33 -25.67 9.04 9.50
CA PHE A 33 -24.49 9.77 9.99
C PHE A 33 -24.38 9.76 11.52
N THR A 34 -25.51 9.65 12.21
CA THR A 34 -25.55 9.61 13.68
C THR A 34 -25.72 8.18 14.22
N ARG A 35 -25.75 7.16 13.35
CA ARG A 35 -25.85 5.77 13.79
C ARG A 35 -24.51 5.33 14.39
N PRO A 36 -24.45 5.00 15.69
CA PRO A 36 -23.23 4.42 16.25
C PRO A 36 -22.96 3.09 15.56
N SER A 37 -21.78 2.97 14.95
CA SER A 37 -21.27 1.71 14.39
C SER A 37 -20.78 0.81 15.54
N SER A 38 -21.71 0.39 16.40
CA SER A 38 -21.48 -0.71 17.33
C SER A 38 -22.36 -1.87 16.87
N ALA A 39 -21.72 -2.99 16.51
CA ALA A 39 -22.42 -4.24 16.29
C ALA A 39 -23.12 -4.64 17.60
N PRO A 40 -24.34 -5.22 17.57
CA PRO A 40 -24.89 -5.84 18.76
C PRO A 40 -23.95 -6.98 19.16
N GLU A 41 -23.42 -6.94 20.39
CA GLU A 41 -22.69 -8.07 20.95
C GLU A 41 -23.61 -9.30 20.87
N ALA A 42 -23.23 -10.24 20.03
CA ALA A 42 -23.84 -11.56 19.98
C ALA A 42 -23.59 -12.23 21.33
N ARG A 43 -24.63 -12.26 22.17
CA ARG A 43 -24.67 -13.04 23.40
C ARG A 43 -24.47 -14.52 23.04
N VAL A 44 -23.29 -15.04 23.37
CA VAL A 44 -22.92 -16.45 23.24
C VAL A 44 -23.61 -17.23 24.36
N GLU A 45 -24.55 -18.13 24.02
CA GLU A 45 -25.07 -19.17 24.91
C GLU A 45 -24.93 -20.55 24.24
N GLU A 46 -24.01 -21.35 24.82
CA GLU A 46 -23.89 -22.82 24.93
C GLU A 46 -23.51 -23.77 23.76
N PRO A 47 -22.50 -24.66 23.96
CA PRO A 47 -22.23 -25.81 23.10
C PRO A 47 -22.84 -27.11 23.67
N VAL A 48 -23.59 -27.84 22.85
CA VAL A 48 -24.07 -29.19 23.19
C VAL A 48 -23.29 -30.22 22.36
N HIS A 49 -22.44 -31.02 23.02
CA HIS A 49 -21.85 -32.25 22.47
C HIS A 49 -22.94 -33.34 22.30
N PRO A 50 -22.77 -34.29 21.36
CA PRO A 50 -22.31 -35.64 21.76
C PRO A 50 -21.31 -36.27 20.76
N THR A 51 -20.19 -36.84 21.23
CA THR A 51 -19.95 -38.30 21.40
C THR A 51 -20.13 -39.15 20.13
N ALA A 52 -19.01 -39.63 19.56
CA ALA A 52 -18.73 -41.05 19.23
C ALA A 52 -17.38 -41.20 18.47
N GLU A 53 -16.42 -41.91 19.09
CA GLU A 53 -15.33 -42.68 18.46
C GLU A 53 -15.54 -44.16 18.89
N PRO A 54 -14.99 -45.24 18.24
CA PRO A 54 -13.67 -45.31 17.56
C PRO A 54 -13.51 -46.22 16.29
N MET A 55 -12.42 -45.97 15.53
CA MET A 55 -11.46 -46.82 14.72
C MET A 55 -11.85 -48.22 14.10
N PRO A 56 -11.01 -48.87 13.24
CA PRO A 56 -10.04 -48.43 12.19
C PRO A 56 -10.03 -49.32 10.90
N ALA A 57 -9.13 -49.00 9.94
CA ALA A 57 -8.25 -49.92 9.16
C ALA A 57 -8.28 -49.84 7.61
N ALA A 58 -7.05 -49.74 7.05
CA ALA A 58 -6.57 -50.20 5.72
C ALA A 58 -7.13 -49.49 4.47
N ALA A 59 -6.44 -49.33 3.34
CA ALA A 59 -5.06 -49.41 2.88
C ALA A 59 -5.07 -48.93 1.40
N SER A 60 -3.89 -48.65 0.84
CA SER A 60 -3.59 -48.53 -0.61
C SER A 60 -3.99 -47.21 -1.27
N ALA A 61 -3.05 -46.28 -1.51
CA ALA A 61 -2.08 -46.30 -2.62
C ALA A 61 -2.74 -46.18 -4.00
N VAL A 62 -2.68 -45.01 -4.64
CA VAL A 62 -2.29 -44.87 -6.05
C VAL A 62 -1.66 -43.49 -6.27
N SER A 63 -0.44 -43.52 -6.79
CA SER A 63 0.32 -42.40 -7.31
C SER A 63 -0.24 -42.00 -8.67
N THR A 64 -0.60 -40.74 -8.87
CA THR A 64 -0.75 -40.17 -10.22
C THR A 64 0.08 -38.91 -10.30
N ALA A 65 1.06 -38.98 -11.20
CA ALA A 65 1.94 -37.92 -11.63
C ALA A 65 1.17 -36.61 -11.90
N GLN A 66 1.59 -35.53 -11.26
CA GLN A 66 1.26 -34.18 -11.69
C GLN A 66 2.48 -33.58 -12.37
N GLU A 67 2.23 -33.00 -13.55
CA GLU A 67 3.12 -32.25 -14.41
C GLU A 67 4.12 -31.35 -13.67
N PRO A 68 5.30 -31.06 -14.27
CA PRO A 68 6.17 -30.02 -13.77
C PRO A 68 5.45 -28.68 -13.96
N LYS A 69 4.74 -28.27 -12.91
CA LYS A 69 4.19 -26.92 -12.76
C LYS A 69 5.38 -26.00 -12.68
N VAL A 70 5.84 -25.48 -13.82
CA VAL A 70 6.80 -24.39 -13.89
C VAL A 70 6.20 -23.29 -13.03
N PRO A 71 6.79 -22.94 -11.89
CA PRO A 71 6.35 -21.75 -11.19
C PRO A 71 6.81 -20.61 -12.08
N LEU A 72 5.89 -20.06 -12.87
CA LEU A 72 5.97 -18.68 -13.34
C LEU A 72 5.77 -17.80 -12.10
N ALA A 73 6.71 -17.91 -11.14
CA ALA A 73 6.86 -16.91 -10.13
C ALA A 73 7.32 -15.66 -10.88
N PRO A 74 6.67 -14.50 -10.70
CA PRO A 74 7.26 -13.26 -11.15
C PRO A 74 8.66 -13.22 -10.51
N ALA A 75 9.70 -13.17 -11.35
CA ALA A 75 11.07 -13.11 -10.90
C ALA A 75 11.14 -12.04 -9.82
N ALA A 76 11.38 -12.47 -8.58
CA ALA A 76 11.45 -11.54 -7.46
C ALA A 76 12.45 -10.46 -7.85
N PRO A 77 12.10 -9.16 -7.70
CA PRO A 77 12.96 -8.08 -8.17
C PRO A 77 14.35 -8.31 -7.59
N ALA A 78 15.34 -8.46 -8.47
CA ALA A 78 16.71 -8.76 -8.08
C ALA A 78 17.12 -7.76 -6.99
N LYS A 79 17.60 -8.29 -5.86
CA LYS A 79 17.99 -7.48 -4.70
C LYS A 79 19.15 -6.58 -5.12
N GLY A 80 18.84 -5.35 -5.50
CA GLY A 80 19.83 -4.35 -5.90
C GLY A 80 20.36 -3.56 -4.69
N THR A 81 21.63 -3.20 -4.73
CA THR A 81 22.25 -2.28 -3.77
C THR A 81 21.93 -0.83 -4.15
N ALA A 82 21.60 0.02 -3.19
CA ALA A 82 21.33 1.44 -3.43
C ALA A 82 22.64 2.22 -3.62
N LEU A 83 22.79 2.90 -4.76
CA LEU A 83 23.88 3.82 -5.04
C LEU A 83 23.44 5.26 -4.77
N LYS A 84 24.23 6.02 -4.00
CA LYS A 84 24.05 7.46 -3.78
C LYS A 84 25.20 8.20 -4.46
N PHE A 85 24.89 9.18 -5.29
CA PHE A 85 25.88 10.06 -5.92
C PHE A 85 25.33 11.48 -5.98
N GLU A 86 26.24 12.45 -5.96
CA GLU A 86 25.90 13.85 -6.10
C GLU A 86 25.84 14.22 -7.59
N VAL A 87 24.80 14.96 -7.96
CA VAL A 87 24.59 15.42 -9.33
C VAL A 87 24.37 16.93 -9.28
N PRO A 88 25.06 17.72 -10.12
CA PRO A 88 24.78 19.15 -10.22
C PRO A 88 23.29 19.42 -10.49
N ASP A 89 22.72 20.42 -9.84
CA ASP A 89 21.29 20.74 -9.93
C ASP A 89 20.79 20.99 -11.36
N THR A 90 21.66 21.55 -12.20
CA THR A 90 21.40 21.78 -13.62
C THR A 90 21.17 20.47 -14.37
N VAL A 91 22.03 19.48 -14.14
CA VAL A 91 21.94 18.14 -14.73
C VAL A 91 20.74 17.38 -14.17
N TRP A 92 20.49 17.48 -12.86
CA TRP A 92 19.31 16.86 -12.24
C TRP A 92 17.99 17.37 -12.83
N THR A 93 17.92 18.67 -13.12
CA THR A 93 16.73 19.27 -13.73
C THR A 93 16.56 18.84 -15.17
N ALA A 94 17.65 18.79 -15.95
CA ALA A 94 17.63 18.28 -17.31
C ALA A 94 17.17 16.80 -17.37
N LEU A 95 17.69 15.95 -16.47
CA LEU A 95 17.28 14.55 -16.37
C LEU A 95 15.79 14.38 -16.07
N ARG A 96 15.24 15.21 -15.17
CA ARG A 96 13.79 15.19 -14.87
C ARG A 96 12.96 15.61 -16.08
N GLN A 97 13.41 16.62 -16.83
CA GLN A 97 12.73 17.06 -18.04
C GLN A 97 12.79 16.01 -19.16
N GLU A 98 13.91 15.33 -19.31
CA GLU A 98 14.06 14.26 -20.28
C GLU A 98 13.18 13.06 -19.93
N ALA A 99 13.18 12.63 -18.67
CA ALA A 99 12.32 11.58 -18.15
C ALA A 99 10.84 11.91 -18.39
N LEU A 100 10.49 13.17 -18.17
CA LEU A 100 9.16 13.72 -18.42
C LEU A 100 8.73 13.57 -19.89
N ASN A 101 9.60 13.96 -20.82
CA ASN A 101 9.32 13.92 -22.25
C ASN A 101 9.14 12.48 -22.74
N ARG A 102 9.96 11.55 -22.24
CA ARG A 102 9.91 10.12 -22.60
C ARG A 102 8.86 9.33 -21.80
N ARG A 103 8.20 9.95 -20.81
CA ARG A 103 7.26 9.30 -19.87
C ARG A 103 7.88 8.09 -19.13
N VAL A 104 9.16 8.22 -18.76
CA VAL A 104 9.90 7.21 -17.99
C VAL A 104 10.41 7.81 -16.68
N THR A 105 10.93 6.97 -15.80
CA THR A 105 11.55 7.44 -14.56
C THR A 105 12.99 7.87 -14.79
N VAL A 106 13.54 8.77 -13.95
CA VAL A 106 14.97 9.12 -14.02
C VAL A 106 15.86 7.89 -13.79
N LYS A 107 15.40 6.95 -12.95
CA LYS A 107 16.06 5.65 -12.74
C LYS A 107 16.24 4.90 -14.07
N TYR A 108 15.22 4.89 -14.93
CA TYR A 108 15.29 4.26 -16.24
C TYR A 108 16.40 4.88 -17.09
N LEU A 109 16.49 6.21 -17.17
CA LEU A 109 17.53 6.89 -17.96
C LEU A 109 18.94 6.55 -17.48
N VAL A 110 19.14 6.47 -16.16
CA VAL A 110 20.45 6.09 -15.60
C VAL A 110 20.79 4.64 -15.96
N LEU A 111 19.83 3.73 -15.86
CA LEU A 111 20.02 2.32 -16.21
C LEU A 111 20.21 2.11 -17.72
N GLU A 112 19.51 2.88 -18.56
CA GLU A 112 19.69 2.93 -20.02
C GLU A 112 21.11 3.40 -20.37
N ALA A 113 21.61 4.46 -19.72
CA ALA A 113 22.97 4.93 -19.92
C ALA A 113 24.03 3.89 -19.49
N LEU A 114 23.78 3.14 -18.42
CA LEU A 114 24.65 2.03 -18.01
C LEU A 114 24.60 0.88 -19.02
N ALA A 115 23.41 0.52 -19.52
CA ALA A 115 23.28 -0.48 -20.59
C ALA A 115 24.04 -0.06 -21.85
N ALA A 116 23.97 1.22 -22.24
CA ALA A 116 24.72 1.79 -23.36
C ALA A 116 26.25 1.76 -23.15
N LYS A 117 26.74 1.68 -21.91
CA LYS A 117 28.15 1.47 -21.57
C LYS A 117 28.56 -0.01 -21.54
N GLY A 118 27.64 -0.93 -21.83
CA GLY A 118 27.89 -2.37 -21.88
C GLY A 118 27.65 -3.12 -20.57
N TYR A 119 27.05 -2.47 -19.56
CA TYR A 119 26.62 -3.17 -18.36
C TYR A 119 25.37 -4.00 -18.65
N ASN A 120 25.32 -5.22 -18.12
CA ASN A 120 24.15 -6.08 -18.26
C ASN A 120 23.05 -5.61 -17.30
N VAL A 121 22.12 -4.82 -17.84
CA VAL A 121 21.02 -4.20 -17.08
C VAL A 121 19.71 -4.55 -17.75
N ASP A 122 18.80 -5.17 -16.99
CA ASP A 122 17.44 -5.44 -17.46
C ASP A 122 16.58 -4.18 -17.35
N LEU A 123 16.25 -3.59 -18.50
CA LEU A 123 15.40 -2.40 -18.58
C LEU A 123 13.91 -2.72 -18.44
N SER A 124 13.49 -3.95 -18.75
CA SER A 124 12.09 -4.38 -18.65
C SER A 124 11.63 -4.56 -17.19
N ALA A 125 12.57 -4.75 -16.27
CA ALA A 125 12.30 -4.79 -14.83
C ALA A 125 12.06 -3.40 -14.21
N VAL A 126 12.28 -2.31 -14.96
CA VAL A 126 12.11 -0.94 -14.45
C VAL A 126 10.67 -0.49 -14.68
N PRO A 127 9.91 -0.14 -13.61
CA PRO A 127 8.54 0.35 -13.77
C PRO A 127 8.49 1.63 -14.62
N GLU A 128 7.50 1.69 -15.51
CA GLU A 128 7.16 2.90 -16.26
C GLU A 128 6.64 4.01 -15.33
N ASP A 129 6.70 5.28 -15.78
CA ASP A 129 6.21 6.42 -14.98
C ASP A 129 4.68 6.46 -14.96
N GLY A 130 4.09 5.68 -14.06
CA GLY A 130 2.64 5.58 -13.88
C GLY A 130 1.95 6.85 -13.38
N ARG A 131 2.69 7.92 -13.08
CA ARG A 131 2.11 9.21 -12.67
C ARG A 131 1.40 9.94 -13.81
N ARG A 132 1.59 9.50 -15.05
CA ARG A 132 1.12 10.19 -16.28
C ARG A 132 0.06 9.45 -17.07
N LEU A 133 -0.43 8.31 -16.55
CA LEU A 133 -1.44 7.46 -17.19
C LEU A 133 -2.89 7.85 -16.79
N ARG A 134 -3.14 9.11 -16.41
CA ARG A 134 -4.49 9.61 -16.07
C ARG A 134 -5.19 10.22 -17.27
#